data_AF-A0A286GQN9-F1
#
_entry.id   AF-A0A286GQN9-F1
#
_cell.length_a   1.000
_cell.length_b   1.000
_cell.length_c   1.000
_cell.angle_alpha   90.00
_cell.angle_beta   90.00
_cell.angle_gamma   90.00
#
_symmetry.space_group_name_H-M   'P 1'
#
loop_
_entity.id
_entity.type
_entity.pdbx_description
1 polymer ?
#
loop_
_entity_poly.entity_id
_entity_poly.type
_entity_poly.pdbx_seq_one_letter_code
_entity_poly.pdbx_strand_id
1 'polypeptide(L)' 'MRYLPLVLVGFMAAPAIVWAIVATLMVEGSSGNLFGFESNGTVAVLVGFAVVALGLLGGWMMRFIARDQQRGNA' A
#
# COMPACT_ATOMS: atom_id res chain seq x y z
N MET A 1 19.53 -4.86 6.21
CA MET A 1 18.75 -3.67 6.65
C MET A 1 18.17 -2.84 5.50
N ARG A 2 18.57 -3.05 4.22
CA ARG A 2 18.08 -2.29 3.05
C ARG A 2 16.59 -2.43 2.72
N TYR A 3 15.96 -3.57 3.05
CA TYR A 3 14.56 -3.86 2.72
C TYR A 3 13.57 -3.55 3.84
N LEU A 4 14.06 -3.12 5.01
CA LEU A 4 13.26 -2.83 6.20
C LEU A 4 12.09 -1.86 5.92
N PRO A 5 12.26 -0.78 5.12
CA PRO A 5 11.17 0.14 4.79
C PRO A 5 10.10 -0.49 3.90
N LEU A 6 10.51 -1.29 2.92
CA LEU A 6 9.60 -2.00 2.03
C LEU A 6 8.77 -3.03 2.79
N VAL A 7 9.40 -3.74 3.73
CA VAL A 7 8.71 -4.69 4.60
C VAL A 7 7.71 -3.96 5.50
N LEU A 8 8.10 -2.84 6.11
CA LEU A 8 7.20 -2.03 6.94
C LEU A 8 5.99 -1.51 6.16
N VAL A 9 6.22 -0.94 4.97
CA VAL A 9 5.15 -0.44 4.08
C VAL A 9 4.25 -1.59 3.63
N GLY A 10 4.82 -2.75 3.29
CA GLY A 10 4.07 -3.96 2.93
C GLY A 10 3.19 -4.46 4.07
N PHE A 11 3.72 -4.53 5.30
CA PHE A 11 2.95 -4.91 6.49
C PHE A 11 1.86 -3.89 6.83
N MET A 12 2.06 -2.60 6.54
CA MET A 12 1.05 -1.57 6.74
C MET A 12 -0.12 -1.70 5.74
N ALA A 13 0.17 -2.13 4.50
CA ALA A 13 -0.84 -2.36 3.47
C ALA A 13 -1.51 -3.75 3.58
N ALA A 14 -0.86 -4.72 4.23
CA ALA A 14 -1.35 -6.10 4.31
C ALA A 14 -2.78 -6.25 4.87
N PRO A 15 -3.19 -5.56 5.95
CA PRO A 15 -4.57 -5.64 6.45
C PRO A 15 -5.60 -5.16 5.42
N ALA A 16 -5.31 -4.09 4.69
CA ALA A 16 -6.20 -3.54 3.67
C ALA A 16 -6.33 -4.49 2.46
N ILE A 17 -5.23 -5.13 2.06
CA ILE A 17 -5.20 -6.11 0.97
C ILE A 17 -5.98 -7.36 1.36
N VAL A 18 -5.75 -7.90 2.57
CA VAL A 18 -6.48 -9.07 3.08
C VAL A 18 -7.98 -8.78 3.17
N TRP A 19 -8.36 -7.60 3.67
CA TRP A 19 -9.76 -7.19 3.72
C TRP A 19 -10.39 -7.11 2.32
N ALA A 20 -9.71 -6.51 1.35
CA ALA A 20 -10.19 -6.43 -0.01
C ALA A 20 -10.41 -7.82 -0.63
N ILE A 21 -9.50 -8.76 -0.40
CA ILE A 21 -9.60 -10.14 -0.90
C ILE A 21 -10.76 -10.90 -0.22
N VAL A 22 -10.91 -10.76 1.10
CA VAL A 22 -12.02 -11.39 1.84
C VAL A 22 -13.36 -10.82 1.37
N ALA A 23 -13.44 -9.51 1.20
CA ALA A 23 -14.68 -8.85 0.77
C ALA A 23 -15.05 -9.19 -0.68
N THR A 24 -14.08 -9.49 -1.57
CA THR A 24 -14.39 -9.89 -2.96
C THR A 24 -14.64 -11.39 -3.12
N LEU A 25 -13.94 -12.24 -2.36
CA LEU A 25 -14.01 -13.70 -2.54
C LEU A 25 -14.96 -14.41 -1.57
N MET A 26 -15.23 -13.86 -0.37
CA MET A 26 -16.13 -14.49 0.61
C MET A 26 -17.52 -13.83 0.68
N VAL A 27 -17.69 -12.65 0.09
CA VAL A 27 -18.98 -11.92 0.10
C VAL A 27 -19.62 -11.94 -1.29
N GLU A 28 -19.68 -13.11 -1.91
CA GLU A 28 -20.59 -13.37 -3.04
C GLU A 28 -22.03 -13.39 -2.50
N GLY A 29 -22.65 -12.21 -2.36
CA GLY A 29 -24.07 -12.12 -1.98
C GLY A 29 -24.57 -10.77 -1.51
N SER A 30 -23.69 -9.85 -1.10
CA SER A 30 -24.11 -8.50 -0.71
C SER A 30 -23.87 -7.51 -1.85
N SER A 31 -24.84 -7.39 -2.74
CA SER A 31 -24.99 -6.25 -3.65
C SER A 31 -25.11 -4.97 -2.81
N GLY A 32 -23.99 -4.30 -2.56
CA GLY A 32 -23.97 -3.06 -1.81
C GLY A 32 -22.57 -2.59 -1.47
N ASN A 33 -21.91 -1.94 -2.43
CA ASN A 33 -20.85 -0.96 -2.22
C ASN A 33 -19.72 -1.37 -1.25
N LEU A 34 -18.74 -2.13 -1.76
CA LEU A 34 -17.43 -2.41 -1.14
C LEU A 34 -16.72 -1.17 -0.54
N PHE A 35 -17.07 -0.02 -1.08
CA PHE A 35 -16.82 1.33 -0.61
C PHE A 35 -17.99 2.15 -1.17
N GLY A 36 -18.44 3.23 -0.54
CA GLY A 36 -19.56 4.07 -1.04
C GLY A 36 -19.30 4.81 -2.36
N PHE A 37 -18.57 4.21 -3.30
CA PHE A 37 -18.22 4.75 -4.59
C PHE A 37 -19.24 4.28 -5.64
N GLU A 38 -19.87 5.25 -6.28
CA GLU A 38 -20.90 5.10 -7.32
C GLU A 38 -20.37 4.45 -8.61
N SER A 39 -19.03 4.31 -8.75
CA SER A 39 -18.37 3.88 -9.98
C SER A 39 -17.13 3.03 -9.69
N ASN A 40 -17.10 1.82 -10.29
CA ASN A 40 -15.93 0.93 -10.31
C ASN A 40 -14.68 1.62 -10.89
N GLY A 41 -14.84 2.63 -11.75
CA GLY A 41 -13.73 3.40 -12.31
C GLY A 41 -12.98 4.24 -11.27
N THR A 42 -13.72 4.83 -10.33
CA THR A 42 -13.12 5.64 -9.24
C THR A 42 -12.27 4.79 -8.32
N VAL A 43 -12.70 3.56 -8.03
CA VAL A 43 -11.95 2.60 -7.22
C VAL A 43 -10.64 2.21 -7.87
N ALA A 44 -10.66 1.88 -9.17
CA ALA A 44 -9.46 1.51 -9.91
C ALA A 44 -8.40 2.64 -9.91
N VAL A 45 -8.84 3.89 -10.07
CA VAL A 45 -7.95 5.06 -10.02
C VAL A 45 -7.37 5.27 -8.62
N LEU A 46 -8.19 5.16 -7.57
CA LEU A 46 -7.74 5.29 -6.17
C LEU A 46 -6.72 4.21 -5.80
N VAL A 47 -6.97 2.96 -6.19
CA VAL A 47 -6.02 1.86 -5.96
C VAL A 47 -4.73 2.09 -6.73
N GLY A 48 -4.80 2.53 -7.98
CA GLY A 48 -3.62 2.89 -8.76
C GLY A 48 -2.78 3.98 -8.09
N PHE A 49 -3.43 5.05 -7.62
CA PHE A 49 -2.76 6.12 -6.88
C PHE A 49 -2.14 5.65 -5.57
N ALA A 50 -2.84 4.80 -4.82
CA ALA A 50 -2.33 4.25 -3.57
C ALA A 50 -1.05 3.42 -3.80
N VAL A 51 -1.02 2.59 -4.84
CA VAL A 51 0.17 1.79 -5.20
C VAL A 51 1.35 2.71 -5.57
N VAL A 52 1.11 3.74 -6.39
CA VAL A 52 2.15 4.70 -6.78
C VAL A 52 2.68 5.45 -5.55
N ALA A 53 1.80 5.91 -4.66
CA ALA A 53 2.17 6.60 -3.43
C ALA A 53 3.02 5.72 -2.51
N LEU A 54 2.62 4.47 -2.29
CA LEU A 54 3.37 3.51 -1.47
C LEU A 54 4.74 3.20 -2.07
N GLY A 55 4.83 3.07 -3.40
CA GLY A 55 6.10 2.86 -4.10
C GLY A 55 7.05 4.05 -3.97
N LEU A 56 6.55 5.28 -4.16
CA LEU A 56 7.32 6.50 -3.97
C LEU A 56 7.79 6.66 -2.52
N LEU A 57 6.93 6.36 -1.56
CA LEU A 57 7.24 6.46 -0.13
C LEU A 57 8.32 5.45 0.27
N GLY A 58 8.20 4.19 -0.17
CA GLY A 58 9.22 3.17 0.02
C GLY A 58 10.56 3.53 -0.64
N GLY A 59 10.54 4.05 -1.87
CA GLY A 59 11.72 4.53 -2.59
C GLY A 59 12.41 5.71 -1.90
N TRP A 60 11.62 6.67 -1.44
CA TRP A 60 12.10 7.86 -0.73
C TRP A 60 12.73 7.49 0.63
N MET A 61 12.08 6.62 1.41
CA MET A 61 12.62 6.12 2.67
C MET A 61 13.94 5.36 2.49
N MET A 62 14.05 4.51 1.47
CA MET A 62 15.31 3.82 1.16
C MET A 62 16.45 4.81 0.86
N ARG A 63 16.16 5.90 0.13
CA ARG A 63 17.16 6.94 -0.17
C ARG A 63 17.57 7.74 1.07
N PHE A 64 16.65 8.01 1.98
CA PHE A 64 16.94 8.69 3.25
C PHE A 64 17.79 7.83 4.18
N ILE A 65 17.42 6.57 4.37
CA ILE A 65 18.17 5.63 5.23
C ILE A 65 19.58 5.39 4.69
N ALA A 66 19.74 5.30 3.37
CA ALA A 66 21.07 5.17 2.76
C ALA A 66 21.98 6.39 3.02
N ARG A 67 21.40 7.61 3.04
CA ARG A 67 22.14 8.84 3.36
C ARG A 67 22.52 8.93 4.84
N ASP A 68 21.67 8.43 5.72
CA ASP A 68 21.91 8.45 7.17
C ASP A 68 22.99 7.44 7.59
N GLN A 69 22.99 6.24 6.98
CA GLN A 69 24.08 5.27 7.19
C GLN A 69 25.47 5.79 6.76
N GLN A 70 25.54 6.70 5.78
CA GLN A 70 26.81 7.31 5.37
C GLN A 70 27.31 8.36 6.38
N ARG A 71 26.43 8.95 7.19
CA ARG A 71 26.79 9.94 8.22
C ARG A 71 27.18 9.32 9.56
N GLY A 72 26.71 8.11 9.86
CA GLY A 72 27.05 7.39 11.10
C GLY A 72 28.39 6.65 11.10
N ASN A 73 29.11 6.63 9.97
CA ASN A 73 30.43 5.98 9.82
C ASN A 73 31.58 6.99 9.62
N ALA A 74 31.31 8.29 9.86
CA ALA A 74 32.31 9.37 9.91
C ALA A 74 32.47 9.84 11.36
#